data_AF-A0A7T5R7V4-F1
#
_entry.id   AF-A0A7T5R7V4-F1
#
_cell.length_a   1.000
_cell.length_b   1.000
_cell.length_c   1.000
_cell.angle_alpha   90.00
_cell.angle_beta   90.00
_cell.angle_gamma   90.00
#
_symmetry.space_group_name_H-M   'P 1'
#
loop_
_entity.id
_entity.type
_entity.pdbx_description
1 polymer ?
#
loop_
_entity_poly.entity_id
_entity_poly.type
_entity_poly.pdbx_seq_one_letter_code
_entity_poly.pdbx_strand_id
1 'polypeptide(L)' 'MGRIKTMQIKRVTKKLLELHKGKFTENFDQNKKLVDQFIETKSKKLRNVIAGAVTKDTRVKKD' A
#
# COMPACT_ATOMS: atom_id res chain seq x y z
N MET A 1 -12.92 -11.20 -16.72
CA MET A 1 -11.60 -11.10 -16.05
C MET A 1 -11.75 -10.21 -14.82
N GLY A 2 -11.63 -10.76 -13.61
CA GLY A 2 -11.90 -10.03 -12.36
C GLY A 2 -10.85 -8.96 -12.05
N ARG A 3 -11.18 -8.02 -11.15
CA ARG A 3 -10.30 -6.93 -10.72
C ARG A 3 -9.19 -7.43 -9.78
N ILE A 4 -8.23 -8.17 -10.33
CA ILE A 4 -7.10 -8.75 -9.59
C ILE A 4 -5.91 -7.77 -9.63
N LYS A 5 -5.31 -7.52 -8.45
CA LYS A 5 -4.08 -6.72 -8.35
C LYS A 5 -2.90 -7.54 -8.91
N THR A 6 -2.06 -6.90 -9.73
CA THR A 6 -0.86 -7.54 -10.29
C THR A 6 0.12 -7.97 -9.19
N MET A 7 0.95 -8.96 -9.50
CA MET A 7 1.92 -9.51 -8.56
C MET A 7 2.94 -8.46 -8.08
N GLN A 8 3.30 -7.52 -8.96
CA GLN A 8 4.21 -6.42 -8.65
C GLN A 8 3.67 -5.53 -7.53
N ILE A 9 2.38 -5.17 -7.58
CA ILE A 9 1.74 -4.35 -6.54
C ILE A 9 1.78 -5.08 -5.19
N LYS A 10 1.47 -6.39 -5.18
CA LYS A 10 1.51 -7.20 -3.96
C LYS A 10 2.93 -7.27 -3.38
N ARG A 11 3.95 -7.45 -4.23
CA ARG A 11 5.36 -7.51 -3.82
C ARG A 11 5.83 -6.19 -3.22
N VAL A 12 5.52 -5.06 -3.88
CA VAL A 12 5.85 -3.72 -3.39
C VAL A 12 5.15 -3.45 -2.05
N THR A 13 3.87 -3.79 -1.94
CA THR A 13 3.09 -3.62 -0.72
C THR A 13 3.70 -4.37 0.46
N LYS A 14 4.05 -5.65 0.28
CA LYS A 14 4.71 -6.45 1.32
C LYS A 14 6.04 -5.82 1.74
N LYS A 15 6.90 -5.50 0.76
CA LYS A 15 8.20 -4.90 1.02
C LYS A 15 8.09 -3.57 1.78
N LEU A 16 7.11 -2.74 1.43
CA LEU A 16 6.87 -1.45 2.08
C LEU A 16 6.43 -1.63 3.54
N LEU A 17 5.54 -2.58 3.81
CA LEU A 17 5.11 -2.93 5.17
C LEU A 17 6.23 -3.54 5.99
N GLU A 18 7.11 -4.34 5.37
CA GLU A 18 8.27 -4.95 6.05
C GLU A 18 9.34 -3.92 6.41
N LEU A 19 9.60 -2.96 5.52
CA LEU A 19 10.59 -1.88 5.75
C LEU A 19 10.09 -0.82 6.73
N HIS A 20 8.78 -0.56 6.77
CA HIS A 20 8.17 0.48 7.60
C HIS A 20 7.08 -0.09 8.51
N LYS A 21 7.41 -1.16 9.23
CA LYS A 21 6.52 -1.77 10.23
C LYS A 21 6.07 -0.70 11.25
N GLY A 22 4.77 -0.62 11.49
CA GLY A 22 4.17 0.30 12.47
C GLY A 22 3.96 1.75 11.99
N LYS A 23 4.42 2.14 10.80
CA LYS A 23 4.12 3.48 10.24
C LYS A 23 2.78 3.54 9.52
N PHE A 24 2.36 2.42 8.93
CA PHE A 24 1.08 2.34 8.24
C PHE A 24 -0.06 2.10 9.21
N THR A 25 -1.18 2.76 8.96
CA THR A 25 -2.39 2.70 9.80
C THR A 25 -3.57 2.19 8.99
N GLU A 26 -4.76 2.18 9.57
CA GLU A 26 -6.00 1.82 8.87
C GLU A 26 -6.59 2.99 8.07
N ASN A 27 -5.95 4.16 8.11
CA ASN A 27 -6.42 5.37 7.45
C ASN A 27 -5.80 5.49 6.03
N PHE A 28 -6.67 5.51 5.02
CA PHE A 28 -6.26 5.58 3.62
C PHE A 28 -5.53 6.89 3.27
N ASP A 29 -5.95 8.04 3.77
CA ASP A 29 -5.32 9.32 3.39
C ASP A 29 -3.90 9.43 3.97
N GLN A 30 -3.71 8.98 5.21
CA GLN A 30 -2.38 8.92 5.82
C GLN A 30 -1.47 7.94 5.06
N ASN A 31 -1.96 6.74 4.76
CA ASN A 31 -1.21 5.77 3.98
C ASN A 31 -0.88 6.28 2.58
N LYS A 32 -1.77 7.05 1.94
CA LYS A 32 -1.51 7.66 0.63
C LYS A 32 -0.34 8.65 0.67
N LYS A 33 -0.28 9.49 1.70
CA LYS A 33 0.83 10.43 1.93
C LYS A 33 2.14 9.70 2.21
N LEU A 34 2.09 8.67 3.06
CA LEU A 34 3.25 7.83 3.35
C LEU A 34 3.77 7.11 2.11
N VAL A 35 2.88 6.50 1.30
CA VAL A 35 3.27 5.86 0.04
C VAL A 35 3.92 6.84 -0.92
N ASP A 36 3.44 8.09 -0.97
CA ASP A 36 4.04 9.14 -1.79
C ASP A 36 5.44 9.54 -1.31
N GLN A 37 5.66 9.58 0.01
CA GLN A 37 6.98 9.85 0.59
C GLN A 37 7.97 8.69 0.41
N PHE A 38 7.49 7.45 0.45
CA PHE A 38 8.36 6.27 0.37
C PHE A 38 8.60 5.76 -1.05
N ILE A 39 7.71 6.06 -1.99
CA ILE A 39 7.79 5.60 -3.36
C ILE A 39 7.49 6.76 -4.31
N GLU A 40 8.46 7.08 -5.14
CA GLU A 40 8.23 7.99 -6.26
C GLU A 40 7.40 7.27 -7.34
N THR A 41 6.08 7.47 -7.28
CA THR A 41 5.16 6.91 -8.27
C THR A 41 4.81 7.95 -9.33
N LYS A 42 5.08 7.65 -10.60
CA LYS A 42 4.73 8.53 -11.74
C LYS A 42 3.23 8.70 -11.97
N SER A 43 2.38 7.84 -11.39
CA SER A 43 0.96 7.78 -11.73
C SER A 43 0.06 7.72 -10.49
N LYS A 44 -0.89 8.67 -10.39
CA LYS A 44 -1.87 8.77 -9.28
C LYS A 44 -2.64 7.48 -9.06
N LYS A 45 -3.01 6.79 -10.14
CA LYS A 45 -3.75 5.51 -10.07
C LYS A 45 -2.92 4.42 -9.38
N LEU A 46 -1.63 4.34 -9.69
CA LEU A 46 -0.73 3.37 -9.08
C LEU A 46 -0.56 3.64 -7.58
N ARG A 47 -0.33 4.90 -7.20
CA ARG A 47 -0.25 5.34 -5.80
C ARG A 47 -1.48 4.91 -5.01
N ASN A 48 -2.67 5.20 -5.54
CA ASN A 48 -3.93 4.87 -4.87
C ASN A 48 -4.13 3.36 -4.72
N VAL A 49 -3.73 2.57 -5.72
CA VAL A 49 -3.83 1.11 -5.66
C VAL A 49 -2.87 0.52 -4.63
N ILE A 50 -1.66 1.06 -4.51
CA ILE A 50 -0.68 0.65 -3.49
C ILE A 50 -1.18 1.04 -2.10
N ALA A 51 -1.59 2.29 -1.89
CA ALA A 51 -2.14 2.77 -0.60
C ALA A 51 -3.35 1.93 -0.16
N GLY A 52 -4.24 1.57 -1.09
CA GLY A 52 -5.36 0.69 -0.80
C GLY A 52 -4.95 -0.76 -0.47
N ALA A 53 -3.89 -1.26 -1.11
CA ALA A 53 -3.34 -2.59 -0.78
C ALA A 53 -2.70 -2.61 0.61
N VAL A 54 -1.90 -1.59 0.94
CA VAL A 54 -1.28 -1.40 2.27
C VAL A 54 -2.34 -1.31 3.36
N THR A 55 -3.38 -0.50 3.17
CA THR A 55 -4.48 -0.35 4.14
C THR A 55 -5.19 -1.69 4.38
N LYS A 56 -5.41 -2.47 3.31
CA LYS A 56 -6.04 -3.79 3.40
C LYS A 56 -5.18 -4.80 4.16
N ASP A 57 -3.87 -4.86 3.88
CA ASP A 57 -2.94 -5.78 4.57
C ASP A 57 -2.76 -5.41 6.04
N THR A 58 -2.75 -4.10 6.36
CA THR A 58 -2.63 -3.58 7.74
C THR A 58 -3.81 -3.98 8.60
N ARG A 59 -5.04 -3.99 8.04
CA ARG A 59 -6.23 -4.49 8.73
C ARG A 59 -6.14 -5.98 9.03
N VAL A 60 -5.74 -6.78 8.04
CA VAL A 60 -5.68 -8.25 8.17
C VAL A 60 -4.63 -8.71 9.17
N LYS A 61 -3.53 -7.97 9.34
CA LYS A 61 -2.45 -8.32 10.29
C LYS A 61 -2.70 -7.90 11.74
N LYS A 62 -3.81 -7.20 12.01
CA LYS A 62 -4.16 -6.72 13.33
C LYS A 62 -4.97 -7.75 14.13
N ASP A 63 -5.46 -8.78 13.45
CA ASP A 63 -6.02 -10.03 13.96
C ASP A 63 -4.96 -11.14 13.98
#